data_AF-A0A1I3CR42-F1
#
_entry.id   AF-A0A1I3CR42-F1
#
_cell.length_a   1.000
_cell.length_b   1.000
_cell.length_c   1.000
_cell.angle_alpha   90.00
_cell.angle_beta   90.00
_cell.angle_gamma   90.00
#
_symmetry.space_group_name_H-M   'P 1'
#
loop_
_entity.id
_entity.type
_entity.pdbx_description
1 polymer ?
#
loop_
_entity_poly.entity_id
_entity_poly.type
_entity_poly.pdbx_seq_one_letter_code
_entity_poly.pdbx_strand_id
1 'polypeptide(L)' 'MAFSIRLTDEERMLAESYAKLQAISLGEAFKRALFEKIQDEYDVTVAKEAYDEYVSDGCKSRPIGELWKELDV' A
#
# COMPACT_ATOMS: atom_id res chain seq x y z
N MET A 1 -19.27 4.52 11.43
CA MET A 1 -18.96 3.15 11.87
C MET A 1 -17.80 3.23 12.85
N ALA A 2 -17.86 2.52 13.97
CA ALA A 2 -16.81 2.55 15.01
C ALA A 2 -16.27 1.14 15.22
N PHE A 3 -14.96 1.01 15.38
CA PHE A 3 -14.28 -0.26 15.64
C PHE A 3 -13.51 -0.11 16.96
N SER A 4 -13.52 -1.15 17.78
CA SER A 4 -12.77 -1.17 19.03
C SER A 4 -11.64 -2.18 18.91
N ILE A 5 -10.42 -1.73 19.19
CA ILE A 5 -9.22 -2.57 19.21
C ILE A 5 -8.77 -2.67 20.66
N ARG A 6 -8.51 -3.88 21.15
CA ARG A 6 -7.87 -4.07 22.46
C ARG A 6 -6.36 -4.04 22.25
N LEU A 7 -5.70 -3.22 23.06
CA LEU A 7 -4.25 -3.08 23.09
C LEU A 7 -3.79 -3.31 24.51
N THR A 8 -2.61 -3.88 24.66
CA THR A 8 -1.84 -3.81 25.90
C THR A 8 -1.38 -2.36 26.15
N ASP A 9 -0.95 -2.07 27.38
CA ASP A 9 -0.45 -0.73 27.71
C ASP A 9 0.79 -0.35 26.87
N GLU A 10 1.67 -1.32 26.60
CA GLU A 10 2.87 -1.12 25.78
C GLU A 10 2.53 -0.80 24.31
N GLU A 11 1.64 -1.58 23.70
CA GLU A 11 1.19 -1.35 22.32
C GLU A 11 0.50 0.02 22.18
N ARG A 12 -0.30 0.40 23.17
CA ARG A 12 -0.96 1.71 23.21
C ARG A 12 0.08 2.83 23.31
N MET A 13 1.05 2.71 24.21
CA MET A 13 2.11 3.71 24.36
C MET A 13 2.91 3.90 23.08
N LEU A 14 3.24 2.81 22.39
CA LEU A 14 3.95 2.84 21.11
C LEU A 14 3.12 3.55 20.04
N ALA A 15 1.86 3.15 19.86
CA ALA A 15 0.99 3.70 18.84
C ALA A 15 0.64 5.18 19.10
N GLU A 16 0.44 5.58 20.35
CA GLU A 16 0.24 6.98 20.74
C GLU A 16 1.49 7.83 20.48
N SER A 17 2.69 7.30 20.75
CA SER A 17 3.95 8.00 20.50
C SER A 17 4.16 8.24 19.00
N TYR A 18 3.89 7.22 18.17
CA TYR A 18 3.91 7.34 16.72
C TYR A 18 2.92 8.40 16.21
N ALA A 19 1.66 8.33 16.66
CA ALA A 19 0.63 9.28 16.24
C ALA A 19 0.98 10.73 16.63
N LYS A 20 1.55 10.94 17.81
CA LYS A 20 2.05 12.25 18.27
C LYS A 20 3.18 12.79 17.39
N LEU A 21 4.17 11.95 17.04
CA LEU A 21 5.27 12.35 16.15
C LEU A 21 4.77 12.80 14.77
N GLN A 22 3.71 12.15 14.27
CA GLN A 22 3.09 12.45 12.99
C GLN A 22 2.00 13.54 13.08
N ALA A 23 1.76 14.12 14.26
CA ALA A 23 0.71 15.12 14.51
C ALA A 23 -0.70 14.68 14.06
N ILE A 24 -1.02 13.39 14.20
CA ILE A 24 -2.31 12.80 13.85
C ILE A 24 -2.97 12.12 15.05
N SER A 25 -4.27 11.81 14.94
CA SER A 25 -4.96 11.01 15.95
C SER A 25 -4.54 9.54 15.90
N LEU A 26 -4.67 8.83 17.02
CA LEU A 26 -4.40 7.39 17.08
C LEU A 26 -5.25 6.60 16.06
N GLY A 27 -6.53 6.95 15.92
CA GLY A 27 -7.42 6.32 14.95
C GLY A 27 -7.00 6.57 13.49
N GLU A 28 -6.50 7.78 13.20
CA GLU A 28 -5.97 8.09 11.87
C GLU A 28 -4.68 7.33 11.57
N ALA A 29 -3.78 7.17 12.57
CA ALA A 29 -2.58 6.35 12.42
C ALA A 29 -2.93 4.90 12.07
N PHE A 30 -3.89 4.29 12.77
CA PHE A 30 -4.37 2.94 12.46
C PHE A 30 -5.02 2.84 11.08
N LYS A 31 -5.83 3.84 10.70
CA LYS A 31 -6.48 3.87 9.39
C LYS A 31 -5.43 3.93 8.27
N ARG A 32 -4.44 4.81 8.38
CA ARG A 32 -3.36 4.91 7.40
C ARG A 32 -2.56 3.62 7.30
N ALA A 33 -2.10 3.09 8.43
CA ALA A 33 -1.34 1.85 8.47
C ALA A 33 -2.08 0.67 7.81
N LEU A 34 -3.41 0.59 8.00
CA LEU A 34 -4.22 -0.43 7.35
C LEU A 34 -4.24 -0.25 5.82
N PHE A 35 -4.51 0.95 5.33
CA PHE A 35 -4.57 1.20 3.89
C PHE A 35 -3.21 1.11 3.21
N GLU A 36 -2.14 1.53 3.88
CA GLU A 36 -0.76 1.37 3.43
C GLU A 36 -0.43 -0.11 3.23
N LYS A 37 -0.75 -0.96 4.22
CA LYS A 37 -0.55 -2.41 4.08
C LYS A 37 -1.37 -3.02 2.93
N ILE A 38 -2.61 -2.58 2.74
CA ILE A 38 -3.45 -3.04 1.61
C ILE A 38 -2.83 -2.61 0.27
N GLN A 39 -2.33 -1.38 0.19
CA GLN A 39 -1.66 -0.86 -1.00
C GLN A 39 -0.39 -1.64 -1.30
N ASP A 40 0.47 -1.87 -0.31
CA ASP A 40 1.69 -2.66 -0.48
C ASP A 40 1.40 -4.07 -1.02
N GLU A 41 0.41 -4.76 -0.46
CA GLU A 41 0.01 -6.10 -0.90
C GLU A 41 -0.56 -6.09 -2.33
N TYR A 42 -1.34 -5.06 -2.66
CA TYR A 42 -1.89 -4.87 -4.00
C TYR A 42 -0.79 -4.58 -5.03
N ASP A 43 0.09 -3.63 -4.74
CA ASP A 43 1.19 -3.21 -5.62
C ASP A 43 2.14 -4.38 -5.90
N VAL A 44 2.49 -5.17 -4.88
CA VAL A 44 3.31 -6.38 -5.04
C VAL A 44 2.62 -7.40 -5.94
N THR A 45 1.30 -7.55 -5.83
CA THR A 45 0.54 -8.51 -6.64
C THR A 45 0.51 -8.07 -8.10
N VAL A 46 0.15 -6.82 -8.38
CA VAL A 46 0.13 -6.25 -9.74
C VAL A 46 1.52 -6.31 -10.38
N ALA A 47 2.58 -5.98 -9.62
CA ALA A 47 3.94 -6.04 -10.11
C ALA A 47 4.37 -7.46 -10.49
N LYS A 48 3.96 -8.47 -9.72
CA LYS A 48 4.22 -9.88 -10.05
C LYS A 48 3.49 -10.31 -11.32
N GLU A 49 2.22 -9.97 -11.45
CA GLU A 49 1.43 -10.29 -12.65
C GLU A 49 2.06 -9.68 -13.91
N ALA A 50 2.43 -8.40 -13.85
CA ALA A 50 3.09 -7.72 -14.95
C ALA A 50 4.47 -8.34 -15.28
N TYR A 51 5.22 -8.76 -14.26
CA TYR A 51 6.50 -9.43 -14.45
C TYR A 51 6.34 -10.82 -15.08
N ASP A 52 5.37 -11.61 -14.62
CA ASP A 52 5.09 -12.94 -15.16
C ASP A 52 4.64 -12.86 -16.63
N GLU A 53 3.81 -11.86 -16.98
CA GLU A 53 3.44 -11.57 -18.36
C GLU A 53 4.68 -11.24 -19.21
N TYR A 54 5.54 -10.33 -18.74
CA TYR A 54 6.77 -9.94 -19.43
C TYR A 54 7.71 -11.13 -19.66
N VAL A 55 7.89 -11.99 -18.66
CA VAL A 55 8.70 -13.21 -18.78
C VAL A 55 8.07 -14.19 -19.77
N SER A 56 6.74 -14.35 -19.75
CA SER A 56 6.02 -15.26 -20.66
C SER A 56 6.10 -14.82 -22.13
N ASP A 57 6.17 -13.52 -22.40
CA ASP A 57 6.37 -12.99 -23.77
C ASP A 57 7.85 -13.00 -24.21
N GLY A 58 8.74 -13.61 -23.42
CA GLY A 58 10.15 -13.74 -23.72
C GLY A 58 10.94 -12.46 -23.47
N CYS A 59 10.55 -11.70 -22.45
CA CYS A 59 11.24 -10.48 -22.01
C CYS A 59 11.30 -9.40 -23.10
N LYS A 60 10.24 -9.28 -23.91
CA LYS A 60 10.15 -8.25 -24.93
C LYS A 60 9.69 -6.93 -24.32
N SER A 61 10.38 -5.86 -24.68
CA SER A 61 9.90 -4.51 -24.40
C SER A 61 8.92 -4.07 -25.48
N ARG A 62 7.98 -3.21 -25.08
CA ARG A 62 7.06 -2.51 -25.98
C ARG A 62 7.43 -1.03 -26.04
N PRO A 63 7.20 -0.34 -27.18
CA PRO A 63 7.43 1.10 -27.27
C PRO A 63 6.61 1.86 -26.22
N ILE A 64 7.19 2.90 -25.63
CA ILE A 64 6.51 3.74 -24.61
C ILE A 64 5.19 4.35 -25.11
N GLY A 65 5.04 4.54 -26.44
CA GLY A 65 3.82 5.04 -27.04
C GLY A 65 2.61 4.09 -26.94
N GLU A 66 2.82 2.79 -26.68
CA GLU A 66 1.71 1.87 -26.36
C GLU A 66 1.18 2.13 -24.94
N LEU A 67 2.08 2.34 -23.97
CA LEU A 67 1.70 2.68 -22.60
C LEU A 67 0.90 3.99 -22.54
N TRP A 68 1.29 5.01 -23.29
CA TRP A 68 0.55 6.28 -23.35
C TRP A 68 -0.88 6.12 -23.86
N LYS A 69 -1.07 5.28 -24.89
CA LYS A 69 -2.41 4.94 -25.40
C LYS A 69 -3.25 4.18 -24.36
N GLU A 70 -2.64 3.29 -23.58
CA GLU A 70 -3.31 2.56 -22.50
C GLU A 70 -3.71 3.49 -21.33
N LEU A 71 -2.88 4.48 -21.02
CA LEU A 71 -3.06 5.43 -19.92
C LEU A 71 -3.92 6.65 -20.29
N ASP A 72 -4.33 6.80 -21.56
CA ASP A 72 -5.06 7.97 -22.08
C ASP A 72 -4.34 9.30 -21.83
N VAL A 73 -3.01 9.32 -22.03
CA VAL A 73 -2.11 10.49 -21.85
C VAL A 73 -1.22 10.76 -23.05
#